data_AF-M2W2H6-F1
#
_entry.id   AF-M2W2H6-F1
#
_cell.length_a   1.000
_cell.length_b   1.000
_cell.length_c   1.000
_cell.angle_alpha   90.00
_cell.angle_beta   90.00
_cell.angle_gamma   90.00
#
_symmetry.space_group_name_H-M   'P 1'
#
loop_
_entity.id
_entity.type
_entity.pdbx_description
1 polymer ?
#
loop_
_entity_poly.entity_id
_entity_poly.type
_entity_poly.pdbx_seq_one_letter_code
_entity_poly.pdbx_strand_id
1 'polypeptide(L)'
;MECKLIDREGTFSGHLPLSNKTLPCRNYVTLAIIGCQSSGKSTLFNELFETKFPVLDAKKNGRQRTTLGIWSTTKNVDQLQNKESSSERGCSRQLVLLDVEGTDSRERQEPTKTFDLCTTLFCLTVADVILVNLWFRDVGRHQASNADLYASVFSTTLKWKEIEGLDVMRKKHLKTRLLIVIRDFEEVEASEDQVKWFISQDFRNIWKTVEKPKSLEDTVMEDIFILSFHFLPNVKYRKDEFVSSVSKLRERILHDDDSWSSSITDSLWKKEIPLQILEMFLKESWDLIKQRQGLNNDLNNISYFDLNTHKKCSFYLEQSWNEYKLMLIEFQRTVERNYSKPIEEFSKVANSLYNECLACYDRMAASFRNTSSYQLKRKLLGVKLTSELLEVRKFQIWAYRDQILHSFEIEFAPMIGAVGNFKKNAGNLVKRKVKDFQKCLEKCRVPGMLKEEELNDLQDLERTLRDQVQDRSREGELMFPMGLSSGNTSYSRRSTPWWKELLIKAFILYLQYLQSKANKRTQRKKMQNQERILPKGPTF
;
A
#
# COMPACT_ATOMS: atom_id res chain seq x y z
N MET A 1 -12.30 19.95 12.67
CA MET A 1 -13.01 20.56 11.54
C MET A 1 -13.98 19.51 11.03
N GLU A 2 -15.25 19.85 10.89
CA GLU A 2 -16.32 18.96 10.46
C GLU A 2 -16.47 19.08 8.94
N CYS A 3 -16.59 17.95 8.25
CA CYS A 3 -16.76 17.92 6.81
C CYS A 3 -18.01 17.14 6.43
N LYS A 4 -18.60 17.52 5.30
CA LYS A 4 -19.67 16.73 4.68
C LYS A 4 -19.01 15.60 3.89
N LEU A 5 -19.22 14.36 4.33
CA LEU A 5 -18.63 13.18 3.70
C LEU A 5 -19.44 12.75 2.47
N ILE A 6 -20.77 12.71 2.64
CA ILE A 6 -21.75 12.39 1.59
C ILE A 6 -22.80 13.49 1.61
N ASP A 7 -23.12 14.06 0.44
CA ASP A 7 -24.15 15.10 0.32
C ASP A 7 -25.58 14.54 0.26
N ARG A 8 -26.56 15.41 -0.03
CA ARG A 8 -27.98 15.03 -0.05
C ARG A 8 -28.31 14.15 -1.26
N GLU A 9 -27.56 14.34 -2.34
CA GLU A 9 -27.67 13.71 -3.64
C GLU A 9 -26.93 12.35 -3.67
N GLY A 10 -26.14 12.04 -2.63
CA GLY A 10 -25.36 10.81 -2.55
C GLY A 10 -24.00 10.91 -3.25
N THR A 11 -23.51 12.12 -3.51
CA THR A 11 -22.14 12.35 -3.96
C THR A 11 -21.19 12.27 -2.77
N PHE A 12 -20.09 11.53 -2.94
CA PHE A 12 -19.04 11.47 -1.94
C PHE A 12 -18.11 12.67 -2.10
N SER A 13 -18.13 13.61 -1.16
CA SER A 13 -17.39 14.88 -1.24
C SER A 13 -15.97 14.79 -0.65
N GLY A 14 -15.66 13.68 0.04
CA GLY A 14 -14.31 13.17 0.30
C GLY A 14 -13.25 14.16 0.78
N HIS A 15 -13.25 14.49 2.07
CA HIS A 15 -12.07 14.99 2.77
C HIS A 15 -12.17 14.68 4.27
N LEU A 16 -11.64 13.54 4.72
CA LEU A 16 -11.50 13.30 6.15
C LEU A 16 -10.40 14.21 6.70
N PRO A 17 -10.69 15.03 7.73
CA PRO A 17 -9.69 15.88 8.36
C PRO A 17 -8.82 15.01 9.26
N LEU A 18 -7.80 14.38 8.68
CA LEU A 18 -6.82 13.56 9.39
C LEU A 18 -5.73 14.47 9.96
N SER A 19 -5.53 14.41 11.28
CA SER A 19 -4.61 15.25 12.04
C SER A 19 -3.13 14.96 11.75
N ASN A 20 -2.78 13.76 11.27
CA ASN A 20 -1.42 13.37 10.87
C ASN A 20 -1.45 12.37 9.70
N LYS A 21 -1.04 12.81 8.50
CA LYS A 21 -0.94 11.95 7.30
C LYS A 21 0.33 11.08 7.27
N THR A 22 1.23 11.24 8.23
CA THR A 22 2.64 10.82 8.10
C THR A 22 2.99 9.47 8.74
N LEU A 23 2.15 8.93 9.65
CA LEU A 23 2.41 7.64 10.32
C LEU A 23 1.23 6.67 10.17
N PRO A 24 1.45 5.38 9.82
CA PRO A 24 0.40 4.36 9.72
C PRO A 24 -0.24 4.08 11.09
N CYS A 25 -1.18 4.94 11.49
CA CYS A 25 -1.89 4.79 12.75
C CYS A 25 -3.11 3.89 12.54
N ARG A 26 -3.03 2.70 13.12
CA ARG A 26 -4.16 1.75 13.22
C ARG A 26 -4.96 1.93 14.52
N ASN A 27 -4.55 2.88 15.36
CA ASN A 27 -5.19 3.17 16.63
C ASN A 27 -6.31 4.19 16.45
N TYR A 28 -7.39 3.78 15.79
CA TYR A 28 -8.62 4.58 15.74
C TYR A 28 -9.86 3.72 15.95
N VAL A 29 -10.98 4.39 16.21
CA VAL A 29 -12.32 3.78 16.25
C VAL A 29 -13.30 4.64 15.46
N THR A 30 -14.13 3.99 14.67
CA THR A 30 -15.19 4.64 13.90
C THR A 30 -16.51 4.53 14.65
N LEU A 31 -17.13 5.67 14.94
CA LEU A 31 -18.42 5.79 15.62
C LEU A 31 -19.43 6.42 14.66
N ALA A 32 -20.58 5.78 14.48
CA ALA A 32 -21.70 6.35 13.73
C ALA A 32 -22.90 6.57 14.65
N ILE A 33 -23.71 7.60 14.42
CA ILE A 33 -24.98 7.80 15.13
C ILE A 33 -26.16 7.74 14.17
N ILE A 34 -27.15 6.91 14.50
CA ILE A 34 -28.39 6.74 13.74
C ILE A 34 -29.62 6.99 14.64
N GLY A 35 -30.75 7.32 14.02
CA GLY A 35 -32.04 7.54 14.70
C GLY A 35 -32.92 8.56 13.98
N CYS A 36 -34.16 8.72 14.46
CA CYS A 36 -35.18 9.57 13.83
C CYS A 36 -34.67 10.98 13.51
N GLN A 37 -35.25 11.61 12.49
CA GLN A 37 -35.07 13.04 12.25
C GLN A 37 -35.43 13.86 13.49
N SER A 38 -34.65 14.91 13.76
CA SER A 38 -34.87 15.85 14.86
C SER A 38 -34.84 15.24 16.28
N SER A 39 -34.30 14.02 16.43
CA SER A 39 -34.15 13.36 17.74
C SER A 39 -32.98 13.86 18.60
N GLY A 40 -32.23 14.86 18.15
CA GLY A 40 -31.09 15.43 18.89
C GLY A 40 -29.78 14.66 18.75
N LYS A 41 -29.54 14.00 17.60
CA LYS A 41 -28.30 13.25 17.29
C LYS A 41 -27.05 14.14 17.26
N SER A 42 -27.05 15.15 16.39
CA SER A 42 -25.93 16.09 16.23
C SER A 42 -25.67 16.86 17.52
N THR A 43 -26.73 17.21 18.28
CA THR A 43 -26.61 17.78 19.63
C THR A 43 -25.87 16.85 20.57
N LEU A 44 -26.24 15.56 20.60
CA LEU A 44 -25.56 14.58 21.45
C LEU A 44 -24.10 14.39 21.06
N PHE A 45 -23.77 14.33 19.77
CA PHE A 45 -22.39 14.26 19.31
C PHE A 45 -21.57 15.50 19.67
N ASN A 46 -22.15 16.69 19.53
CA ASN A 46 -21.52 17.95 19.92
C ASN A 46 -21.21 17.98 21.42
N GLU A 47 -22.13 17.52 22.26
CA GLU A 47 -21.94 17.42 23.72
C GLU A 47 -20.97 16.28 24.10
N LEU A 48 -20.96 15.14 23.40
CA LEU A 48 -20.09 14.01 23.72
C LEU A 48 -18.64 14.21 23.30
N PHE A 49 -18.39 14.83 22.15
CA PHE A 49 -17.05 14.88 21.54
C PHE A 49 -16.59 16.30 21.20
N GLU A 50 -17.29 17.31 21.71
CA GLU A 50 -16.96 18.73 21.51
C GLU A 50 -16.87 19.08 20.01
N THR A 51 -17.77 18.49 19.21
CA THR A 51 -17.90 18.75 17.78
C THR A 51 -18.83 19.94 17.52
N LYS A 52 -18.82 20.43 16.28
CA LYS A 52 -19.67 21.52 15.80
C LYS A 52 -20.49 21.08 14.58
N PHE A 53 -21.10 19.89 14.66
CA PHE A 53 -22.04 19.46 13.63
C PHE A 53 -23.24 20.42 13.56
N PRO A 54 -23.82 20.65 12.38
CA PRO A 54 -25.00 21.51 12.23
C PRO A 54 -26.17 21.01 13.09
N VAL A 55 -26.75 21.89 13.92
CA VAL A 55 -27.91 21.59 14.76
C VAL A 55 -29.10 22.47 14.36
N LEU A 56 -30.31 21.92 14.45
CA LEU A 56 -31.55 22.64 14.17
C LEU A 56 -31.72 23.83 15.11
N ASP A 57 -31.83 25.04 14.56
CA ASP A 57 -32.35 26.20 15.31
C ASP A 57 -33.88 26.28 15.11
N ALA A 58 -34.59 25.53 15.95
CA ALA A 58 -36.05 25.42 15.88
C ALA A 58 -36.78 26.75 16.09
N LYS A 59 -36.12 27.75 16.72
CA LYS A 59 -36.72 29.08 16.97
C LYS A 59 -36.65 29.98 15.74
N LYS A 60 -35.65 29.82 14.87
CA LYS A 60 -35.48 30.64 13.67
C LYS A 60 -36.05 30.01 12.40
N ASN A 61 -35.92 28.69 12.24
CA ASN A 61 -36.15 28.02 10.96
C ASN A 61 -37.30 27.00 10.98
N GLY A 62 -38.02 26.88 12.11
CA GLY A 62 -39.04 25.83 12.30
C GLY A 62 -38.44 24.43 12.44
N ARG A 63 -39.29 23.39 12.51
CA ARG A 63 -38.85 21.97 12.58
C ARG A 63 -38.48 21.42 11.19
N GLN A 64 -37.40 21.93 10.60
CA GLN A 64 -36.89 21.50 9.28
C GLN A 64 -35.70 20.53 9.40
N ARG A 65 -35.35 19.82 8.31
CA ARG A 65 -34.13 18.98 8.25
C ARG A 65 -32.87 19.82 8.44
N THR A 66 -31.93 19.35 9.28
CA THR A 66 -30.65 20.07 9.53
C THR A 66 -29.44 19.31 9.02
N THR A 67 -29.38 18.00 9.27
CA THR A 67 -28.31 17.13 8.75
C THR A 67 -28.77 16.54 7.43
N LEU A 68 -28.13 16.96 6.33
CA LEU A 68 -28.34 16.42 4.99
C LEU A 68 -27.13 15.56 4.61
N GLY A 69 -27.35 14.29 4.31
CA GLY A 69 -26.31 13.31 4.01
C GLY A 69 -25.56 12.80 5.25
N ILE A 70 -24.25 12.54 5.11
CA ILE A 70 -23.40 12.06 6.21
C ILE A 70 -22.30 13.08 6.46
N TRP A 71 -22.21 13.54 7.70
CA TRP A 71 -21.13 14.40 8.16
C TRP A 71 -20.08 13.58 8.90
N SER A 72 -18.83 14.00 8.80
CA SER A 72 -17.74 13.33 9.49
C SER A 72 -16.75 14.29 10.11
N THR A 73 -16.09 13.85 11.18
CA THR A 73 -14.95 14.56 11.76
C THR A 73 -14.03 13.59 12.48
N THR A 74 -12.78 13.99 12.65
CA THR A 74 -11.78 13.22 13.41
C THR A 74 -11.44 13.98 14.68
N LYS A 75 -11.41 13.27 15.82
CA LYS A 75 -11.00 13.81 17.11
C LYS A 75 -9.87 12.99 17.70
N ASN A 76 -8.92 13.67 18.34
CA ASN A 76 -7.87 13.00 19.09
C ASN A 76 -8.38 12.70 20.50
N VAL A 77 -8.23 11.45 20.96
CA VAL A 77 -8.69 11.01 22.29
C VAL A 77 -7.94 11.74 23.40
N ASP A 78 -6.63 11.96 23.26
CA ASP A 78 -5.81 12.60 24.30
C ASP A 78 -6.25 14.06 24.52
N GLN A 79 -6.63 14.74 23.44
CA GLN A 79 -7.21 16.09 23.50
C GLN A 79 -8.57 16.11 24.21
N LEU A 80 -9.42 15.10 23.98
CA LEU A 80 -10.73 15.00 24.64
C LEU A 80 -10.63 14.66 26.13
N GLN A 81 -9.52 14.06 26.57
CA GLN A 81 -9.25 13.72 27.97
C GLN A 81 -8.43 14.78 28.71
N ASN A 82 -8.06 15.90 28.07
CA ASN A 82 -7.15 16.91 28.63
C ASN A 82 -5.84 16.32 29.18
N LYS A 83 -5.33 15.24 28.56
CA LYS A 83 -4.03 14.64 28.93
C LYS A 83 -2.93 15.25 28.08
N GLU A 84 -1.80 15.58 28.71
CA GLU A 84 -0.57 15.85 27.96
C GLU A 84 -0.19 14.60 27.15
N SER A 85 0.34 14.79 25.95
CA SER A 85 0.65 13.76 24.94
C SER A 85 1.58 12.66 25.47
N SER A 86 1.05 11.74 26.28
CA SER A 86 1.82 10.73 27.03
C SER A 86 2.00 9.45 26.23
N SER A 87 2.37 9.54 24.96
CA SER A 87 2.64 8.34 24.16
C SER A 87 4.12 8.21 23.83
N GLU A 88 4.85 7.50 24.71
CA GLU A 88 6.15 6.88 24.41
C GLU A 88 6.08 5.93 23.18
N ARG A 89 4.87 5.64 22.64
CA ARG A 89 4.61 4.80 21.46
C ARG A 89 4.17 5.56 20.19
N GLY A 90 4.33 6.88 20.12
CA GLY A 90 4.32 7.63 18.85
C GLY A 90 3.00 7.77 18.05
N CYS A 91 1.85 7.22 18.47
CA CYS A 91 0.55 7.61 17.91
C CYS A 91 -0.59 7.63 18.96
N SER A 92 -1.17 8.81 19.14
CA SER A 92 -2.38 9.05 19.94
C SER A 92 -3.64 8.51 19.24
N ARG A 93 -4.57 7.95 20.01
CA ARG A 93 -5.78 7.30 19.48
C ARG A 93 -6.69 8.33 18.80
N GLN A 94 -7.21 7.99 17.61
CA GLN A 94 -8.17 8.83 16.89
C GLN A 94 -9.60 8.29 16.99
N LEU A 95 -10.59 9.17 16.97
CA LEU A 95 -12.00 8.85 16.78
C LEU A 95 -12.46 9.41 15.45
N VAL A 96 -13.06 8.56 14.63
CA VAL A 96 -13.72 8.98 13.38
C VAL A 96 -15.22 8.96 13.64
N LEU A 97 -15.83 10.13 13.67
CA LEU A 97 -17.24 10.30 14.01
C LEU A 97 -18.05 10.49 12.74
N LEU A 98 -19.17 9.80 12.60
CA LEU A 98 -20.10 9.86 11.47
C LEU A 98 -21.49 10.26 11.98
N ASP A 99 -21.91 11.48 11.69
CA ASP A 99 -23.27 11.97 11.98
C ASP A 99 -24.16 11.74 10.76
N VAL A 100 -25.14 10.86 10.91
CA VAL A 100 -26.00 10.40 9.82
C VAL A 100 -27.29 11.21 9.84
N GLU A 101 -27.73 11.61 8.63
CA GLU A 101 -29.06 12.16 8.42
C GLU A 101 -30.15 11.30 9.10
N GLY A 102 -31.12 11.98 9.72
CA GLY A 102 -32.18 11.28 10.44
C GLY A 102 -33.16 10.59 9.50
N THR A 103 -33.62 9.41 9.93
CA THR A 103 -34.62 8.62 9.21
C THR A 103 -36.02 9.18 9.46
N ASP A 104 -36.97 8.79 8.60
CA ASP A 104 -38.40 9.18 8.71
C ASP A 104 -38.71 10.65 8.38
N SER A 105 -38.17 11.13 7.24
CA SER A 105 -38.45 12.48 6.74
C SER A 105 -39.71 12.55 5.87
N ARG A 106 -40.71 13.34 6.30
CA ARG A 106 -41.93 13.66 5.51
C ARG A 106 -41.66 14.40 4.18
N GLU A 107 -40.48 15.01 4.00
CA GLU A 107 -40.18 15.98 2.92
C GLU A 107 -39.52 15.39 1.65
N ARG A 108 -39.28 14.07 1.59
CA ARG A 108 -38.86 13.39 0.34
C ARG A 108 -40.03 12.50 -0.11
N GLN A 109 -40.62 12.75 -1.27
CA GLN A 109 -41.63 11.89 -1.88
C GLN A 109 -40.94 10.74 -2.62
N GLU A 110 -41.00 9.52 -2.08
CA GLU A 110 -40.66 8.20 -2.67
C GLU A 110 -39.18 7.68 -2.81
N PRO A 111 -38.06 8.44 -2.92
CA PRO A 111 -36.70 7.87 -2.81
C PRO A 111 -36.14 7.87 -1.36
N THR A 112 -36.96 8.18 -0.35
CA THR A 112 -36.55 8.34 1.06
C THR A 112 -36.05 7.06 1.69
N LYS A 113 -36.78 5.95 1.50
CA LYS A 113 -36.42 4.65 2.10
C LYS A 113 -35.09 4.12 1.55
N THR A 114 -34.81 4.33 0.26
CA THR A 114 -33.57 3.87 -0.38
C THR A 114 -32.36 4.63 0.14
N PHE A 115 -32.47 5.95 0.31
CA PHE A 115 -31.35 6.74 0.86
C PHE A 115 -31.08 6.41 2.33
N ASP A 116 -32.12 6.30 3.16
CA ASP A 116 -32.01 5.93 4.57
C ASP A 116 -31.41 4.52 4.73
N LEU A 117 -31.77 3.58 3.84
CA LEU A 117 -31.19 2.25 3.76
C LEU A 117 -29.69 2.31 3.39
N CYS A 118 -29.33 3.10 2.38
CA CYS A 118 -27.94 3.25 1.94
C CYS A 118 -27.05 3.84 3.03
N THR A 119 -27.48 4.91 3.68
CA THR A 119 -26.70 5.58 4.75
C THR A 119 -26.54 4.68 5.97
N THR A 120 -27.57 3.91 6.30
CA THR A 120 -27.53 2.95 7.40
C THR A 120 -26.61 1.77 7.08
N LEU A 121 -26.71 1.20 5.87
CA LEU A 121 -25.80 0.16 5.40
C LEU A 121 -24.35 0.64 5.40
N PHE A 122 -24.13 1.86 4.93
CA PHE A 122 -22.81 2.48 4.94
C PHE A 122 -22.24 2.52 6.35
N CYS A 123 -23.02 2.95 7.34
CA CYS A 123 -22.61 2.97 8.74
C CYS A 123 -22.30 1.58 9.30
N LEU A 124 -23.13 0.57 8.99
CA LEU A 124 -22.84 -0.82 9.36
C LEU A 124 -21.53 -1.33 8.76
N THR A 125 -21.24 -0.98 7.52
CA THR A 125 -20.03 -1.40 6.82
C THR A 125 -18.78 -0.73 7.36
N VAL A 126 -18.87 0.52 7.84
CA VAL A 126 -17.67 1.30 8.18
C VAL A 126 -17.47 1.54 9.67
N ALA A 127 -18.54 1.59 10.48
CA ALA A 127 -18.45 1.85 11.91
C ALA A 127 -18.06 0.59 12.71
N ASP A 128 -17.33 0.81 13.80
CA ASP A 128 -17.04 -0.21 14.80
C ASP A 128 -18.13 -0.22 15.89
N VAL A 129 -18.63 0.97 16.26
CA VAL A 129 -19.78 1.14 17.15
C VAL A 129 -20.82 2.04 16.51
N ILE A 130 -22.09 1.62 16.58
CA ILE A 130 -23.23 2.40 16.12
C ILE A 130 -24.03 2.85 17.33
N LEU A 131 -24.13 4.16 17.52
CA LEU A 131 -24.98 4.78 18.52
C LEU A 131 -26.41 4.88 17.96
N VAL A 132 -27.36 4.27 18.64
CA VAL A 132 -28.78 4.33 18.29
C VAL A 132 -29.45 5.32 19.23
N ASN A 133 -29.76 6.52 18.74
CA ASN A 133 -30.40 7.57 19.52
C ASN A 133 -31.92 7.39 19.51
N LEU A 134 -32.47 6.98 20.66
CA LEU A 134 -33.88 6.62 20.83
C LEU A 134 -34.53 7.49 21.91
N TRP A 135 -35.74 7.97 21.71
CA TRP A 135 -36.51 8.65 22.74
C TRP A 135 -37.22 7.63 23.62
N PHE A 136 -37.20 7.84 24.94
CA PHE A 136 -37.85 6.94 25.87
C PHE A 136 -39.35 6.76 25.58
N ARG A 137 -40.04 7.84 25.19
CA ARG A 137 -41.47 7.83 24.83
C ARG A 137 -41.80 7.05 23.55
N ASP A 138 -40.80 6.72 22.74
CA ASP A 138 -40.96 5.94 21.51
C ASP A 138 -40.70 4.44 21.75
N VAL A 139 -40.18 4.08 22.93
CA VAL A 139 -40.03 2.67 23.35
C VAL A 139 -41.41 2.03 23.46
N GLY A 140 -41.60 0.86 22.84
CA GLY A 140 -42.86 0.10 22.86
C GLY A 140 -43.92 0.55 21.84
N ARG A 141 -43.64 1.53 20.97
CA ARG A 141 -44.57 1.98 19.91
C ARG A 141 -44.12 1.50 18.53
N HIS A 142 -44.75 0.47 17.97
CA HIS A 142 -44.36 -0.13 16.68
C HIS A 142 -44.14 0.86 15.50
N GLN A 143 -44.95 1.92 15.39
CA GLN A 143 -44.82 2.91 14.30
C GLN A 143 -43.83 4.06 14.63
N ALA A 144 -43.61 4.38 15.90
CA ALA A 144 -42.69 5.45 16.32
C ALA A 144 -41.28 4.91 16.62
N SER A 145 -41.13 3.60 16.82
CA SER A 145 -39.89 2.95 17.21
C SER A 145 -38.94 2.66 16.05
N ASN A 146 -39.21 3.13 14.83
CA ASN A 146 -38.44 2.80 13.61
C ASN A 146 -38.23 1.29 13.38
N ALA A 147 -39.22 0.44 13.66
CA ALA A 147 -39.10 -1.01 13.45
C ALA A 147 -38.63 -1.35 12.01
N ASP A 148 -39.14 -0.63 11.01
CA ASP A 148 -38.74 -0.76 9.60
C ASP A 148 -37.26 -0.46 9.35
N LEU A 149 -36.70 0.53 10.06
CA LEU A 149 -35.28 0.85 9.99
C LEU A 149 -34.44 -0.30 10.55
N TYR A 150 -34.80 -0.81 11.73
CA TYR A 150 -34.08 -1.91 12.34
C TYR A 150 -34.20 -3.21 11.53
N ALA A 151 -35.37 -3.51 10.96
CA ALA A 151 -35.56 -4.62 10.04
C ALA A 151 -34.64 -4.50 8.81
N SER A 152 -34.56 -3.30 8.26
CA SER A 152 -33.68 -2.96 7.14
C SER A 152 -32.19 -3.11 7.50
N VAL A 153 -31.78 -2.63 8.67
CA VAL A 153 -30.42 -2.81 9.24
C VAL A 153 -30.08 -4.29 9.29
N PHE A 154 -30.97 -5.10 9.88
CA PHE A 154 -30.74 -6.53 10.08
C PHE A 154 -30.70 -7.32 8.77
N SER A 155 -31.68 -7.12 7.88
CA SER A 155 -31.73 -7.77 6.56
C SER A 155 -30.48 -7.49 5.74
N THR A 156 -30.07 -6.22 5.74
CA THR A 156 -28.92 -5.81 4.95
C THR A 156 -27.61 -6.29 5.55
N THR A 157 -27.51 -6.35 6.88
CA THR A 157 -26.36 -6.95 7.56
C THR A 157 -26.25 -8.44 7.21
N LEU A 158 -27.35 -9.18 7.21
CA LEU A 158 -27.35 -10.60 6.82
C LEU A 158 -26.89 -10.79 5.37
N LYS A 159 -27.42 -10.01 4.43
CA LYS A 159 -26.96 -10.02 3.03
C LYS A 159 -25.47 -9.70 2.91
N TRP A 160 -24.98 -8.74 3.70
CA TRP A 160 -23.56 -8.41 3.71
C TRP A 160 -22.70 -9.56 4.26
N LYS A 161 -23.13 -10.17 5.37
CA LYS A 161 -22.45 -11.29 6.02
C LYS A 161 -22.44 -12.57 5.18
N GLU A 162 -23.49 -12.83 4.41
CA GLU A 162 -23.51 -13.93 3.44
C GLU A 162 -22.39 -13.79 2.40
N ILE A 163 -22.16 -12.57 1.90
CA ILE A 163 -21.16 -12.29 0.88
C ILE A 163 -19.73 -12.33 1.45
N GLU A 164 -19.53 -11.95 2.72
CA GLU A 164 -18.22 -12.09 3.39
C GLU A 164 -17.79 -13.57 3.57
N GLY A 165 -18.72 -14.52 3.43
CA GLY A 165 -18.46 -15.95 3.51
C GLY A 165 -18.38 -16.48 4.95
N LEU A 166 -19.13 -17.57 5.22
CA LEU A 166 -19.22 -18.26 6.52
C LEU A 166 -17.87 -18.65 7.15
N ASP A 167 -16.85 -18.91 6.33
CA ASP A 167 -15.53 -19.39 6.77
C ASP A 167 -14.64 -18.30 7.41
N VAL A 168 -14.83 -17.03 7.03
CA VAL A 168 -14.17 -15.89 7.69
C VAL A 168 -14.88 -15.57 9.01
N MET A 169 -16.20 -15.78 9.05
CA MET A 169 -17.08 -15.48 10.19
C MET A 169 -16.81 -16.37 11.41
N ARG A 170 -16.64 -17.68 11.23
CA ARG A 170 -16.29 -18.60 12.34
C ARG A 170 -14.91 -18.35 12.94
N LYS A 171 -13.99 -17.75 12.18
CA LYS A 171 -12.58 -17.57 12.59
C LYS A 171 -12.26 -16.20 13.20
N LYS A 172 -13.08 -15.16 12.98
CA LYS A 172 -12.75 -13.78 13.40
C LYS A 172 -13.73 -13.06 14.35
N HIS A 173 -14.86 -13.66 14.77
CA HIS A 173 -15.77 -13.05 15.77
C HIS A 173 -16.08 -11.54 15.54
N LEU A 174 -16.27 -11.07 14.30
CA LEU A 174 -16.53 -9.65 14.03
C LEU A 174 -18.00 -9.28 14.29
N LYS A 175 -18.36 -9.07 15.56
CA LYS A 175 -19.66 -8.54 15.99
C LYS A 175 -19.69 -7.01 15.93
N THR A 176 -20.83 -6.44 15.56
CA THR A 176 -21.07 -4.99 15.56
C THR A 176 -21.73 -4.57 16.87
N ARG A 177 -21.17 -3.56 17.55
CA ARG A 177 -21.77 -3.04 18.79
C ARG A 177 -22.83 -1.98 18.48
N LEU A 178 -24.04 -2.21 18.98
CA LEU A 178 -25.14 -1.25 18.97
C LEU A 178 -25.26 -0.64 20.38
N LEU A 179 -24.84 0.62 20.50
CA LEU A 179 -24.96 1.40 21.74
C LEU A 179 -26.25 2.21 21.70
N ILE A 180 -27.28 1.68 22.34
CA ILE A 180 -28.61 2.27 22.42
C ILE A 180 -28.57 3.36 23.49
N VAL A 181 -28.76 4.61 23.06
CA VAL A 181 -28.82 5.78 23.93
C VAL A 181 -30.27 6.22 24.06
N ILE A 182 -30.84 6.02 25.25
CA ILE A 182 -32.21 6.38 25.58
C ILE A 182 -32.23 7.83 26.06
N ARG A 183 -33.00 8.67 25.36
CA ARG A 183 -33.16 10.11 25.62
C ARG A 183 -34.40 10.37 26.46
N ASP A 184 -34.32 11.42 27.28
CA ASP A 184 -35.41 11.89 28.14
C ASP A 184 -35.98 10.77 29.02
N PHE A 185 -35.08 9.97 29.59
CA PHE A 185 -35.44 8.87 30.49
C PHE A 185 -35.93 9.42 31.84
N GLU A 186 -37.05 8.85 32.31
CA GLU A 186 -37.67 9.19 33.58
C GLU A 186 -37.82 7.91 34.42
N GLU A 187 -37.00 7.77 35.47
CA GLU A 187 -36.98 6.58 36.34
C GLU A 187 -38.33 6.26 37.00
N VAL A 188 -39.19 7.28 37.14
CA VAL A 188 -40.54 7.13 37.72
C VAL A 188 -41.46 6.30 36.81
N GLU A 189 -41.26 6.35 35.49
CA GLU A 189 -42.12 5.65 34.52
C GLU A 189 -41.68 4.19 34.30
N ALA A 190 -40.37 3.91 34.29
CA ALA A 190 -39.85 2.56 34.15
C ALA A 190 -38.42 2.42 34.71
N SER A 191 -38.08 1.24 35.22
CA SER A 191 -36.69 0.93 35.58
C SER A 191 -35.82 0.73 34.33
N GLU A 192 -34.53 1.03 34.43
CA GLU A 192 -33.59 0.82 33.32
C GLU A 192 -33.62 -0.62 32.80
N ASP A 193 -33.71 -1.61 33.69
CA ASP A 193 -33.65 -3.03 33.32
C ASP A 193 -34.89 -3.50 32.58
N GLN A 194 -36.07 -2.96 32.92
CA GLN A 194 -37.28 -3.18 32.14
C GLN A 194 -37.11 -2.60 30.72
N VAL A 195 -36.59 -1.38 30.59
CA VAL A 195 -36.38 -0.75 29.28
C VAL A 195 -35.37 -1.53 28.43
N LYS A 196 -34.25 -1.96 29.03
CA LYS A 196 -33.26 -2.84 28.37
C LYS A 196 -33.91 -4.12 27.86
N TRP A 197 -34.73 -4.76 28.70
CA TRP A 197 -35.43 -6.00 28.35
C TRP A 197 -36.41 -5.78 27.19
N PHE A 198 -37.28 -4.76 27.27
CA PHE A 198 -38.26 -4.46 26.22
C PHE A 198 -37.58 -4.22 24.87
N ILE A 199 -36.58 -3.33 24.81
CA ILE A 199 -35.88 -3.02 23.55
C ILE A 199 -35.16 -4.27 23.01
N SER A 200 -34.55 -5.08 23.88
CA SER A 200 -33.89 -6.32 23.46
C SER A 200 -34.87 -7.32 22.87
N GLN A 201 -36.08 -7.45 23.45
CA GLN A 201 -37.12 -8.33 22.91
C GLN A 201 -37.67 -7.80 21.59
N ASP A 202 -37.90 -6.48 21.46
CA ASP A 202 -38.33 -5.87 20.21
C ASP A 202 -37.32 -6.13 19.09
N PHE A 203 -36.03 -5.96 19.36
CA PHE A 203 -34.98 -6.22 18.37
C PHE A 203 -34.93 -7.71 17.97
N ARG A 204 -35.12 -8.63 18.93
CA ARG A 204 -35.23 -10.08 18.63
C ARG A 204 -36.47 -10.41 17.80
N ASN A 205 -37.59 -9.73 18.05
CA ASN A 205 -38.81 -9.93 17.28
C ASN A 205 -38.64 -9.42 15.85
N ILE A 206 -38.05 -8.24 15.68
CA ILE A 206 -37.71 -7.69 14.36
C ILE A 206 -36.70 -8.60 13.64
N TRP A 207 -35.73 -9.19 14.34
CA TRP A 207 -34.79 -10.15 13.76
C TRP A 207 -35.50 -11.39 13.19
N LYS A 208 -36.57 -11.87 13.83
CA LYS A 208 -37.35 -13.02 13.36
C LYS A 208 -38.19 -12.70 12.12
N THR A 209 -38.63 -11.45 11.94
CA THR A 209 -39.44 -11.05 10.77
C THR A 209 -38.61 -10.84 9.51
N VAL A 210 -37.29 -10.73 9.64
CA VAL A 210 -36.37 -10.48 8.52
C VAL A 210 -36.10 -11.77 7.75
N GLU A 211 -36.24 -11.74 6.44
CA GLU A 211 -35.85 -12.85 5.56
C GLU A 211 -34.35 -13.10 5.64
N LYS A 212 -33.98 -14.33 6.02
CA LYS A 212 -32.58 -14.76 6.14
C LYS A 212 -32.20 -15.60 4.92
N PRO A 213 -30.98 -15.43 4.38
CA PRO A 213 -30.48 -16.34 3.35
C PRO A 213 -30.32 -17.76 3.89
N LYS A 214 -30.42 -18.77 3.01
CA LYS A 214 -30.34 -20.21 3.36
C LYS A 214 -29.10 -20.57 4.19
N SER A 215 -27.99 -19.86 3.96
CA SER A 215 -26.72 -20.05 4.64
C SER A 215 -26.71 -19.56 6.10
N LEU A 216 -27.67 -18.72 6.49
CA LEU A 216 -27.73 -18.03 7.78
C LEU A 216 -29.07 -18.21 8.52
N GLU A 217 -29.90 -19.19 8.14
CA GLU A 217 -31.25 -19.39 8.70
C GLU A 217 -31.24 -19.53 10.25
N ASP A 218 -30.29 -20.31 10.78
CA ASP A 218 -30.16 -20.59 12.21
C ASP A 218 -29.50 -19.47 13.03
N THR A 219 -29.06 -18.37 12.39
CA THR A 219 -28.34 -17.30 13.09
C THR A 219 -29.25 -16.52 14.05
N VAL A 220 -28.75 -16.31 15.26
CA VAL A 220 -29.38 -15.41 16.24
C VAL A 220 -28.76 -14.02 16.17
N MET A 221 -29.51 -13.00 16.59
CA MET A 221 -29.06 -11.61 16.52
C MET A 221 -27.75 -11.41 17.29
N GLU A 222 -27.61 -12.07 18.44
CA GLU A 222 -26.45 -12.01 19.32
C GLU A 222 -25.17 -12.61 18.71
N ASP A 223 -25.26 -13.36 17.61
CA ASP A 223 -24.08 -13.85 16.87
C ASP A 223 -23.42 -12.71 16.08
N ILE A 224 -24.19 -11.69 15.71
CA ILE A 224 -23.77 -10.59 14.83
C ILE A 224 -23.69 -9.27 15.59
N PHE A 225 -24.59 -9.03 16.56
CA PHE A 225 -24.70 -7.78 17.27
C PHE A 225 -24.47 -7.92 18.76
N ILE A 226 -23.89 -6.89 19.36
CA ILE A 226 -23.78 -6.73 20.81
C ILE A 226 -24.58 -5.51 21.19
N LEU A 227 -25.61 -5.68 22.03
CA LEU A 227 -26.39 -4.57 22.55
C LEU A 227 -25.71 -3.97 23.78
N SER A 228 -25.73 -2.64 23.87
CA SER A 228 -25.25 -1.87 25.01
C SER A 228 -26.20 -0.71 25.23
N PHE A 229 -26.44 -0.32 26.48
CA PHE A 229 -27.45 0.70 26.80
C PHE A 229 -26.83 1.85 27.59
N HIS A 230 -27.35 3.06 27.39
CA HIS A 230 -27.04 4.25 28.20
C HIS A 230 -28.28 5.15 28.30
N PHE A 231 -28.55 5.69 29.48
CA PHE A 231 -29.74 6.51 29.75
C PHE A 231 -29.33 7.97 29.97
N LEU A 232 -30.00 8.87 29.26
CA LEU A 232 -29.80 10.30 29.36
C LEU A 232 -31.07 10.96 29.92
N PRO A 233 -30.95 11.76 30.99
CA PRO A 233 -32.08 12.52 31.52
C PRO A 233 -32.44 13.67 30.57
N ASN A 234 -33.57 14.33 30.82
CA ASN A 234 -34.03 15.42 29.97
C ASN A 234 -33.08 16.64 30.03
N VAL A 235 -32.57 17.05 28.87
CA VAL A 235 -31.59 18.15 28.74
C VAL A 235 -32.11 19.51 29.23
N LYS A 236 -33.42 19.75 29.14
CA LYS A 236 -34.05 21.04 29.47
C LYS A 236 -34.38 21.15 30.96
N TYR A 237 -34.87 20.07 31.57
CA TYR A 237 -35.34 20.08 32.95
C TYR A 237 -34.29 19.60 33.95
N ARG A 238 -33.35 18.74 33.55
CA ARG A 238 -32.31 18.14 34.41
C ARG A 238 -30.93 18.31 33.80
N LYS A 239 -30.54 19.55 33.53
CA LYS A 239 -29.32 19.88 32.78
C LYS A 239 -28.04 19.36 33.45
N ASP A 240 -27.89 19.51 34.76
CA ASP A 240 -26.67 19.12 35.47
C ASP A 240 -26.47 17.60 35.45
N GLU A 241 -27.55 16.85 35.65
CA GLU A 241 -27.52 15.38 35.54
C GLU A 241 -27.29 14.90 34.12
N PHE A 242 -27.84 15.62 33.13
CA PHE A 242 -27.57 15.34 31.72
C PHE A 242 -26.09 15.49 31.41
N VAL A 243 -25.46 16.60 31.82
CA VAL A 243 -24.02 16.84 31.64
C VAL A 243 -23.20 15.75 32.33
N SER A 244 -23.56 15.37 33.57
CA SER A 244 -22.90 14.27 34.28
C SER A 244 -23.03 12.93 33.54
N SER A 245 -24.23 12.58 33.06
CA SER A 245 -24.45 11.32 32.33
C SER A 245 -23.76 11.30 30.97
N VAL A 246 -23.69 12.43 30.27
CA VAL A 246 -22.90 12.59 29.03
C VAL A 246 -21.42 12.43 29.32
N SER A 247 -20.90 12.98 30.43
CA SER A 247 -19.51 12.77 30.86
C SER A 247 -19.22 11.28 31.07
N LYS A 248 -20.10 10.57 31.78
CA LYS A 248 -19.98 9.12 32.01
C LYS A 248 -20.01 8.33 30.69
N LEU A 249 -20.86 8.71 29.75
CA LEU A 249 -20.91 8.08 28.42
C LEU A 249 -19.63 8.35 27.62
N ARG A 250 -19.12 9.58 27.66
CA ARG A 250 -17.86 9.96 27.03
C ARG A 250 -16.71 9.13 27.62
N GLU A 251 -16.60 9.08 28.95
CA GLU A 251 -15.61 8.26 29.64
C GLU A 251 -15.73 6.80 29.21
N ARG A 252 -16.94 6.24 29.19
CA ARG A 252 -17.19 4.86 28.75
C ARG A 252 -16.78 4.58 27.30
N ILE A 253 -16.86 5.56 26.41
CA ILE A 253 -16.44 5.41 24.99
C ILE A 253 -14.92 5.57 24.85
N LEU A 254 -14.31 6.40 25.68
CA LEU A 254 -12.88 6.76 25.61
C LEU A 254 -11.98 5.85 26.46
N HIS A 255 -12.46 5.37 27.60
CA HIS A 255 -11.72 4.53 28.54
C HIS A 255 -11.91 3.05 28.23
N ASP A 256 -10.78 2.36 28.32
CA ASP A 256 -10.59 0.95 28.06
C ASP A 256 -10.82 0.15 29.36
N ASP A 257 -11.91 0.42 30.08
CA ASP A 257 -12.10 -0.11 31.43
C ASP A 257 -12.74 -1.51 31.43
N ASP A 258 -12.06 -2.45 32.10
CA ASP A 258 -12.35 -3.88 32.29
C ASP A 258 -13.72 -4.21 32.95
N SER A 259 -14.54 -3.20 33.26
CA SER A 259 -15.88 -3.41 33.85
C SER A 259 -16.91 -3.93 32.84
N TRP A 260 -16.62 -3.85 31.54
CA TRP A 260 -17.41 -4.50 30.49
C TRP A 260 -16.71 -5.80 30.11
N SER A 261 -17.45 -6.92 30.08
CA SER A 261 -16.93 -8.25 29.72
C SER A 261 -16.40 -8.39 28.27
N SER A 262 -16.21 -7.27 27.56
CA SER A 262 -15.36 -7.11 26.38
C SER A 262 -15.27 -5.62 26.06
N SER A 263 -14.04 -5.10 25.96
CA SER A 263 -13.78 -3.69 25.73
C SER A 263 -14.35 -3.21 24.38
N ILE A 264 -14.66 -1.91 24.25
CA ILE A 264 -14.87 -1.26 22.93
C ILE A 264 -13.60 -1.34 22.06
N THR A 265 -12.45 -1.60 22.66
CA THR A 265 -11.14 -1.67 22.01
C THR A 265 -10.69 -3.08 21.68
N ASP A 266 -11.43 -4.11 22.12
CA ASP A 266 -11.08 -5.51 21.90
C ASP A 266 -10.80 -5.71 20.41
N SER A 267 -9.64 -6.28 20.11
CA SER A 267 -9.15 -6.46 18.73
C SER A 267 -10.08 -7.32 17.86
N LEU A 268 -11.06 -7.97 18.49
CA LEU A 268 -12.10 -8.77 17.85
C LEU A 268 -13.08 -7.94 17.01
N TRP A 269 -13.23 -6.64 17.27
CA TRP A 269 -14.29 -5.82 16.67
C TRP A 269 -13.80 -4.82 15.61
N LYS A 270 -12.49 -4.51 15.62
CA LYS A 270 -11.93 -3.48 14.74
C LYS A 270 -11.83 -3.98 13.30
N LYS A 271 -12.43 -3.24 12.39
CA LYS A 271 -12.12 -3.39 10.96
C LYS A 271 -10.69 -2.89 10.75
N GLU A 272 -9.74 -3.83 10.59
CA GLU A 272 -8.29 -3.58 10.46
C GLU A 272 -7.95 -2.78 9.18
N ILE A 273 -8.31 -1.52 9.15
CA ILE A 273 -8.10 -0.60 8.02
C ILE A 273 -7.13 0.47 8.52
N PRO A 274 -6.00 0.72 7.85
CA PRO A 274 -5.14 1.85 8.19
C PRO A 274 -5.85 3.19 7.93
N LEU A 275 -5.65 4.16 8.83
CA LEU A 275 -6.31 5.47 8.74
C LEU A 275 -6.04 6.21 7.42
N GLN A 276 -4.86 6.01 6.81
CA GLN A 276 -4.48 6.57 5.50
C GLN A 276 -5.45 6.21 4.38
N ILE A 277 -6.02 5.00 4.44
CA ILE A 277 -6.90 4.48 3.38
C ILE A 277 -8.35 4.48 3.78
N LEU A 278 -8.66 4.93 4.99
CA LEU A 278 -10.03 4.96 5.48
C LEU A 278 -10.91 5.76 4.52
N GLU A 279 -10.47 6.95 4.07
CA GLU A 279 -11.24 7.78 3.14
C GLU A 279 -11.55 7.05 1.83
N MET A 280 -10.56 6.38 1.24
CA MET A 280 -10.74 5.56 0.03
C MET A 280 -11.74 4.43 0.30
N PHE A 281 -11.60 3.73 1.43
CA PHE A 281 -12.51 2.67 1.83
C PHE A 281 -13.96 3.16 2.03
N LEU A 282 -14.13 4.33 2.65
CA LEU A 282 -15.43 4.99 2.80
C LEU A 282 -16.04 5.30 1.43
N LYS A 283 -15.28 5.93 0.52
CA LYS A 283 -15.77 6.24 -0.83
C LYS A 283 -16.23 5.00 -1.57
N GLU A 284 -15.40 3.97 -1.59
CA GLU A 284 -15.69 2.74 -2.30
C GLU A 284 -16.87 1.97 -1.70
N SER A 285 -16.96 1.93 -0.37
CA SER A 285 -18.11 1.33 0.31
C SER A 285 -19.40 2.04 -0.10
N TRP A 286 -19.38 3.37 -0.18
CA TRP A 286 -20.54 4.15 -0.62
C TRP A 286 -20.89 3.94 -2.09
N ASP A 287 -19.92 3.93 -3.00
CA ASP A 287 -20.15 3.73 -4.43
C ASP A 287 -20.70 2.33 -4.72
N LEU A 288 -20.23 1.30 -4.01
CA LEU A 288 -20.76 -0.06 -4.12
C LEU A 288 -22.20 -0.18 -3.62
N ILE A 289 -22.52 0.50 -2.51
CA ILE A 289 -23.89 0.55 -1.98
C ILE A 289 -24.83 1.20 -3.01
N LYS A 290 -24.42 2.32 -3.62
CA LYS A 290 -25.20 2.98 -4.68
C LYS A 290 -25.38 2.10 -5.92
N GLN A 291 -24.32 1.46 -6.39
CA GLN A 291 -24.35 0.64 -7.60
C GLN A 291 -25.34 -0.53 -7.46
N ARG A 292 -25.41 -1.15 -6.29
CA ARG A 292 -26.30 -2.29 -6.02
C ARG A 292 -27.78 -1.91 -5.89
N GLN A 293 -28.08 -0.67 -5.51
CA GLN A 293 -29.46 -0.19 -5.46
C GLN A 293 -30.00 0.18 -6.85
N GLY A 294 -29.12 0.53 -7.80
CA GLY A 294 -29.50 0.78 -9.20
C GLY A 294 -29.68 -0.50 -10.03
N LEU A 295 -29.16 -1.63 -9.55
CA LEU A 295 -29.22 -2.93 -10.21
C LEU A 295 -30.09 -3.89 -9.39
N ASN A 296 -31.42 -3.74 -9.51
CA ASN A 296 -32.29 -4.90 -9.30
C ASN A 296 -31.98 -5.88 -10.44
N ASN A 297 -31.48 -7.07 -10.06
CA ASN A 297 -31.13 -8.22 -10.89
C ASN A 297 -29.66 -8.33 -11.33
N ASP A 298 -29.10 -9.49 -10.96
CA ASP A 298 -28.03 -10.23 -11.64
C ASP A 298 -26.63 -9.62 -11.71
N LEU A 299 -25.89 -9.74 -10.60
CA LEU A 299 -24.42 -9.89 -10.65
C LEU A 299 -23.95 -10.91 -9.61
N ASN A 300 -24.37 -12.16 -9.79
CA ASN A 300 -23.56 -13.29 -9.35
C ASN A 300 -22.30 -13.33 -10.23
N ASN A 301 -21.11 -13.04 -9.67
CA ASN A 301 -19.85 -13.77 -9.95
C ASN A 301 -18.54 -13.12 -9.48
N ILE A 302 -18.54 -12.11 -8.61
CA ILE A 302 -17.33 -11.78 -7.84
C ILE A 302 -17.73 -11.56 -6.39
N SER A 303 -17.28 -12.45 -5.49
CA SER A 303 -17.51 -12.27 -4.06
C SER A 303 -16.90 -10.93 -3.62
N TYR A 304 -17.65 -10.13 -2.86
CA TYR A 304 -17.16 -8.84 -2.34
C TYR A 304 -15.85 -9.01 -1.56
N PHE A 305 -15.69 -10.16 -0.91
CA PHE A 305 -14.45 -10.56 -0.27
C PHE A 305 -13.28 -10.55 -1.26
N ASP A 306 -13.45 -11.07 -2.47
CA ASP A 306 -12.40 -11.13 -3.49
C ASP A 306 -12.06 -9.74 -4.02
N LEU A 307 -13.06 -8.89 -4.27
CA LEU A 307 -12.83 -7.52 -4.75
C LEU A 307 -12.12 -6.68 -3.68
N ASN A 308 -12.59 -6.72 -2.43
CA ASN A 308 -12.00 -5.99 -1.31
C ASN A 308 -10.58 -6.49 -1.02
N THR A 309 -10.38 -7.81 -1.03
CA THR A 309 -9.06 -8.43 -0.88
C THR A 309 -8.12 -8.01 -2.00
N HIS A 310 -8.58 -8.01 -3.25
CA HIS A 310 -7.78 -7.59 -4.40
C HIS A 310 -7.30 -6.15 -4.25
N LYS A 311 -8.18 -5.24 -3.84
CA LYS A 311 -7.85 -3.82 -3.66
C LYS A 311 -6.93 -3.60 -2.47
N LYS A 312 -7.21 -4.19 -1.30
CA LYS A 312 -6.33 -4.12 -0.13
C LYS A 312 -4.92 -4.66 -0.43
N CYS A 313 -4.84 -5.80 -1.11
CA CYS A 313 -3.57 -6.38 -1.54
C CYS A 313 -2.85 -5.50 -2.57
N SER A 314 -3.58 -4.77 -3.43
CA SER A 314 -2.98 -3.80 -4.36
C SER A 314 -2.44 -2.58 -3.64
N PHE A 315 -3.17 -2.07 -2.65
CA PHE A 315 -2.73 -0.93 -1.85
C PHE A 315 -1.47 -1.25 -1.04
N TYR A 316 -1.45 -2.39 -0.33
CA TYR A 316 -0.26 -2.81 0.42
C TYR A 316 0.95 -3.01 -0.49
N LEU A 317 0.73 -3.45 -1.73
CA LEU A 317 1.78 -3.56 -2.74
C LEU A 317 2.36 -2.17 -3.05
N GLU A 318 1.52 -1.18 -3.32
CA GLU A 318 1.97 0.20 -3.60
C GLU A 318 2.69 0.83 -2.40
N GLN A 319 2.19 0.58 -1.18
CA GLN A 319 2.81 1.12 0.02
C GLN A 319 4.20 0.52 0.26
N SER A 320 4.34 -0.81 0.21
CA SER A 320 5.64 -1.47 0.31
C SER A 320 6.58 -1.05 -0.82
N TRP A 321 6.04 -0.83 -2.03
CA TRP A 321 6.82 -0.32 -3.16
C TRP A 321 7.37 1.09 -2.91
N ASN A 322 6.58 2.00 -2.34
CA ASN A 322 7.03 3.37 -2.08
C ASN A 322 8.15 3.42 -1.03
N GLU A 323 8.06 2.61 0.02
CA GLU A 323 9.12 2.47 1.02
C GLU A 323 10.40 1.89 0.40
N TYR A 324 10.26 0.84 -0.40
CA TYR A 324 11.36 0.26 -1.16
C TYR A 324 12.01 1.25 -2.13
N LYS A 325 11.23 2.08 -2.83
CA LYS A 325 11.74 3.03 -3.82
C LYS A 325 12.76 4.00 -3.22
N LEU A 326 12.55 4.43 -1.97
CA LEU A 326 13.50 5.31 -1.28
C LEU A 326 14.83 4.60 -1.03
N MET A 327 14.79 3.35 -0.58
CA MET A 327 15.99 2.54 -0.34
C MET A 327 16.71 2.17 -1.63
N LEU A 328 15.96 1.87 -2.70
CA LEU A 328 16.50 1.58 -4.03
C LEU A 328 17.26 2.78 -4.60
N ILE A 329 16.72 3.99 -4.48
CA ILE A 329 17.38 5.21 -4.96
C ILE A 329 18.73 5.39 -4.27
N GLU A 330 18.82 5.15 -2.96
CA GLU A 330 20.09 5.28 -2.24
C GLU A 330 21.09 4.18 -2.63
N PHE A 331 20.61 2.95 -2.85
CA PHE A 331 21.43 1.88 -3.36
C PHE A 331 21.96 2.19 -4.77
N GLN A 332 21.12 2.70 -5.65
CA GLN A 332 21.51 3.12 -6.99
C GLN A 332 22.57 4.21 -6.95
N ARG A 333 22.41 5.24 -6.12
CA ARG A 333 23.44 6.28 -5.93
C ARG A 333 24.77 5.72 -5.46
N THR A 334 24.74 4.71 -4.59
CA THR A 334 25.95 4.04 -4.08
C THR A 334 26.68 3.30 -5.20
N VAL A 335 25.93 2.67 -6.10
CA VAL A 335 26.48 2.00 -7.30
C VAL A 335 27.05 3.03 -8.27
N GLU A 336 26.32 4.11 -8.55
CA GLU A 336 26.74 5.17 -9.48
C GLU A 336 28.00 5.91 -8.99
N ARG A 337 28.12 6.21 -7.68
CA ARG A 337 29.33 6.83 -7.10
C ARG A 337 30.57 5.95 -7.27
N ASN A 338 30.39 4.63 -7.28
CA ASN A 338 31.47 3.66 -7.41
C ASN A 338 31.61 3.10 -8.83
N TYR A 339 31.19 3.85 -9.87
CA TYR A 339 31.17 3.36 -11.26
C TYR A 339 32.48 2.73 -11.75
N SER A 340 33.64 3.14 -11.21
CA SER A 340 34.96 2.64 -11.61
C SER A 340 35.34 1.29 -10.97
N LYS A 341 34.61 0.83 -9.94
CA LYS A 341 34.90 -0.42 -9.23
C LYS A 341 33.62 -1.17 -8.86
N PRO A 342 33.53 -2.47 -9.19
CA PRO A 342 32.40 -3.30 -8.79
C PRO A 342 32.26 -3.38 -7.26
N ILE A 343 31.03 -3.26 -6.76
CA ILE A 343 30.70 -3.49 -5.35
C ILE A 343 30.71 -5.00 -5.04
N GLU A 344 31.53 -5.44 -4.09
CA GLU A 344 31.67 -6.87 -3.76
C GLU A 344 30.40 -7.50 -3.17
N GLU A 345 29.64 -6.72 -2.37
CA GLU A 345 28.44 -7.20 -1.67
C GLU A 345 27.13 -6.91 -2.41
N PHE A 346 27.18 -6.59 -3.70
CA PHE A 346 26.02 -6.19 -4.49
C PHE A 346 24.84 -7.16 -4.33
N SER A 347 25.08 -8.46 -4.53
CA SER A 347 24.02 -9.47 -4.44
C SER A 347 23.43 -9.57 -3.02
N LYS A 348 24.24 -9.39 -1.97
CA LYS A 348 23.73 -9.41 -0.59
C LYS A 348 22.78 -8.25 -0.34
N VAL A 349 23.17 -7.03 -0.73
CA VAL A 349 22.34 -5.83 -0.57
C VAL A 349 21.06 -5.92 -1.39
N ALA A 350 21.15 -6.37 -2.65
CA ALA A 350 19.99 -6.58 -3.50
C ALA A 350 19.01 -7.60 -2.90
N ASN A 351 19.51 -8.71 -2.34
CA ASN A 351 18.68 -9.70 -1.65
C ASN A 351 18.04 -9.15 -0.37
N SER A 352 18.76 -8.34 0.43
CA SER A 352 18.21 -7.72 1.63
C SER A 352 17.05 -6.81 1.28
N LEU A 353 17.25 -5.88 0.33
CA LEU A 353 16.23 -4.94 -0.12
C LEU A 353 14.99 -5.66 -0.67
N TYR A 354 15.20 -6.71 -1.47
CA TYR A 354 14.12 -7.52 -2.01
C TYR A 354 13.30 -8.22 -0.92
N ASN A 355 13.99 -8.88 0.02
CA ASN A 355 13.35 -9.63 1.09
C ASN A 355 12.66 -8.72 2.11
N GLU A 356 13.25 -7.57 2.44
CA GLU A 356 12.65 -6.56 3.32
C GLU A 356 11.36 -5.98 2.74
N CYS A 357 11.35 -5.68 1.44
CA CYS A 357 10.15 -5.18 0.76
C CYS A 357 9.02 -6.22 0.77
N LEU A 358 9.34 -7.48 0.42
CA LEU A 358 8.36 -8.57 0.49
C LEU A 358 7.90 -8.85 1.93
N ALA A 359 8.80 -8.78 2.91
CA ALA A 359 8.45 -8.93 4.32
C ALA A 359 7.57 -7.79 4.83
N CYS A 360 7.76 -6.56 4.34
CA CYS A 360 6.87 -5.43 4.61
C CYS A 360 5.46 -5.74 4.08
N TYR A 361 5.37 -6.16 2.81
CA TYR A 361 4.09 -6.56 2.20
C TYR A 361 3.42 -7.71 2.97
N ASP A 362 4.18 -8.74 3.34
CA ASP A 362 3.69 -9.92 4.05
C ASP A 362 3.16 -9.58 5.45
N ARG A 363 3.82 -8.66 6.16
CA ARG A 363 3.34 -8.15 7.45
C ARG A 363 2.05 -7.35 7.30
N MET A 364 1.95 -6.50 6.28
CA MET A 364 0.77 -5.67 6.04
C MET A 364 -0.43 -6.49 5.57
N ALA A 365 -0.21 -7.47 4.71
CA ALA A 365 -1.23 -8.31 4.09
C ALA A 365 -1.44 -9.66 4.79
N ALA A 366 -0.93 -9.84 6.01
CA ALA A 366 -0.93 -11.11 6.74
C ALA A 366 -2.32 -11.76 6.84
N SER A 367 -3.37 -10.95 7.02
CA SER A 367 -4.76 -11.40 7.11
C SER A 367 -5.30 -12.03 5.81
N PHE A 368 -4.65 -11.78 4.67
CA PHE A 368 -5.09 -12.22 3.34
C PHE A 368 -4.22 -13.33 2.76
N ARG A 369 -3.31 -13.92 3.54
CA ARG A 369 -2.26 -14.86 3.07
C ARG A 369 -2.78 -16.07 2.29
N ASN A 370 -3.99 -16.52 2.62
CA ASN A 370 -4.63 -17.68 2.00
C ASN A 370 -5.43 -17.33 0.72
N THR A 371 -5.43 -16.07 0.30
CA THR A 371 -6.21 -15.62 -0.85
C THR A 371 -5.39 -15.60 -2.14
N SER A 372 -6.04 -15.87 -3.27
CA SER A 372 -5.41 -15.82 -4.61
C SER A 372 -4.88 -14.40 -4.92
N SER A 373 -5.63 -13.37 -4.53
CA SER A 373 -5.25 -11.97 -4.68
C SER A 373 -3.95 -11.62 -3.97
N TYR A 374 -3.74 -12.09 -2.73
CA TYR A 374 -2.46 -11.90 -2.03
C TYR A 374 -1.30 -12.56 -2.77
N GLN A 375 -1.45 -13.83 -3.17
CA GLN A 375 -0.39 -14.57 -3.85
C GLN A 375 0.00 -13.91 -5.18
N LEU A 376 -1.00 -13.49 -5.97
CA LEU A 376 -0.80 -12.82 -7.25
C LEU A 376 -0.09 -11.47 -7.06
N LYS A 377 -0.54 -10.65 -6.12
CA LYS A 377 0.05 -9.32 -5.86
C LYS A 377 1.44 -9.43 -5.26
N ARG A 378 1.69 -10.39 -4.36
CA ARG A 378 3.04 -10.69 -3.85
C ARG A 378 4.00 -11.08 -4.98
N LYS A 379 3.55 -11.93 -5.92
CA LYS A 379 4.35 -12.32 -7.09
C LYS A 379 4.60 -11.13 -8.02
N LEU A 380 3.59 -10.31 -8.27
CA LEU A 380 3.71 -9.08 -9.07
C LEU A 380 4.72 -8.10 -8.45
N LEU A 381 4.66 -7.89 -7.13
CA LEU A 381 5.65 -7.10 -6.40
C LEU A 381 7.05 -7.66 -6.60
N GLY A 382 7.22 -8.97 -6.43
CA GLY A 382 8.49 -9.65 -6.67
C GLY A 382 9.06 -9.41 -8.08
N VAL A 383 8.25 -9.55 -9.13
CA VAL A 383 8.69 -9.27 -10.52
C VAL A 383 9.09 -7.80 -10.68
N LYS A 384 8.31 -6.87 -10.14
CA LYS A 384 8.60 -5.44 -10.21
C LYS A 384 9.92 -5.09 -9.52
N LEU A 385 10.17 -5.66 -8.33
CA LEU A 385 11.42 -5.48 -7.59
C LEU A 385 12.62 -6.01 -8.38
N THR A 386 12.51 -7.22 -8.94
CA THR A 386 13.57 -7.80 -9.77
C THR A 386 13.88 -6.90 -10.96
N SER A 387 12.86 -6.43 -11.69
CA SER A 387 13.06 -5.55 -12.85
C SER A 387 13.88 -4.31 -12.54
N GLU A 388 13.67 -3.70 -11.37
CA GLU A 388 14.33 -2.44 -11.03
C GLU A 388 15.74 -2.66 -10.46
N LEU A 389 15.96 -3.77 -9.76
CA LEU A 389 17.30 -4.20 -9.38
C LEU A 389 18.16 -4.56 -10.61
N LEU A 390 17.55 -5.07 -11.68
CA LEU A 390 18.25 -5.36 -12.94
C LEU A 390 18.74 -4.09 -13.63
N GLU A 391 17.99 -2.98 -13.55
CA GLU A 391 18.49 -1.68 -14.04
C GLU A 391 19.73 -1.22 -13.26
N VAL A 392 19.72 -1.38 -11.94
CA VAL A 392 20.90 -1.07 -11.12
C VAL A 392 22.07 -2.04 -11.41
N ARG A 393 21.78 -3.32 -11.68
CA ARG A 393 22.78 -4.34 -12.03
C ARG A 393 23.55 -3.99 -13.30
N LYS A 394 22.95 -3.29 -14.27
CA LYS A 394 23.64 -2.88 -15.51
C LYS A 394 24.93 -2.10 -15.25
N PHE A 395 24.93 -1.20 -14.26
CA PHE A 395 26.14 -0.45 -13.88
C PHE A 395 27.24 -1.37 -13.34
N GLN A 396 26.86 -2.38 -12.55
CA GLN A 396 27.78 -3.36 -12.00
C GLN A 396 28.37 -4.27 -13.10
N ILE A 397 27.55 -4.70 -14.06
CA ILE A 397 27.99 -5.47 -15.24
C ILE A 397 28.99 -4.65 -16.06
N TRP A 398 28.70 -3.36 -16.28
CA TRP A 398 29.60 -2.46 -16.99
C TRP A 398 30.96 -2.37 -16.32
N ALA A 399 31.01 -2.18 -15.00
CA ALA A 399 32.26 -2.11 -14.25
C ALA A 399 33.07 -3.42 -14.35
N TYR A 400 32.42 -4.59 -14.21
CA TYR A 400 33.09 -5.88 -14.39
C TYR A 400 33.59 -6.07 -15.83
N ARG A 401 32.80 -5.66 -16.82
CA ARG A 401 33.18 -5.75 -18.23
C ARG A 401 34.40 -4.91 -18.53
N ASP A 402 34.44 -3.66 -18.04
CA ASP A 402 35.58 -2.77 -18.22
C ASP A 402 36.86 -3.37 -17.61
N GLN A 403 36.76 -3.92 -16.39
CA GLN A 403 37.88 -4.62 -15.74
C GLN A 403 38.39 -5.83 -16.55
N ILE A 404 37.47 -6.65 -17.07
CA ILE A 404 37.82 -7.82 -17.87
C ILE A 404 38.44 -7.41 -19.21
N LEU A 405 37.89 -6.40 -19.88
CA LEU A 405 38.43 -5.88 -21.15
C LEU A 405 39.82 -5.25 -20.96
N HIS A 406 40.02 -4.48 -19.90
CA HIS A 406 41.33 -3.91 -19.58
C HIS A 406 42.36 -5.00 -19.29
N SER A 407 41.99 -6.00 -18.48
CA SER A 407 42.85 -7.15 -18.19
C SER A 407 43.12 -8.01 -19.43
N PHE A 408 42.13 -8.15 -20.32
CA PHE A 408 42.30 -8.83 -21.61
C PHE A 408 43.31 -8.10 -22.49
N GLU A 409 43.21 -6.77 -22.64
CA GLU A 409 44.12 -5.99 -23.49
C GLU A 409 45.58 -6.10 -23.01
N ILE A 410 45.80 -6.08 -21.69
CA ILE A 410 47.15 -6.25 -21.09
C ILE A 410 47.74 -7.62 -21.44
N GLU A 411 46.95 -8.69 -21.35
CA GLU A 411 47.41 -10.05 -21.67
C GLU A 411 47.48 -10.30 -23.19
N PHE A 412 46.64 -9.63 -23.98
CA PHE A 412 46.52 -9.84 -25.42
C PHE A 412 47.57 -9.08 -26.23
N ALA A 413 47.91 -7.84 -25.86
CA ALA A 413 48.84 -7.00 -26.60
C ALA A 413 50.22 -7.66 -26.90
N PRO A 414 50.85 -8.39 -25.96
CA PRO A 414 52.10 -9.11 -26.23
C PRO A 414 51.96 -10.27 -27.24
N MET A 415 50.76 -10.82 -27.43
CA MET A 415 50.53 -12.00 -28.27
C MET A 415 50.58 -11.66 -29.77
N ILE A 416 50.36 -10.41 -30.15
CA ILE A 416 50.31 -9.96 -31.56
C ILE A 416 51.70 -10.08 -32.23
N GLY A 417 52.79 -10.06 -31.47
CA GLY A 417 54.16 -10.22 -31.97
C GLY A 417 54.73 -11.64 -31.88
N ALA A 418 53.98 -12.61 -31.34
CA ALA A 418 54.47 -13.97 -31.12
C ALA A 418 54.31 -14.85 -32.37
N VAL A 419 55.43 -15.32 -32.94
CA VAL A 419 55.44 -16.17 -34.14
C VAL A 419 55.07 -17.60 -33.75
N GLY A 420 53.78 -17.94 -33.85
CA GLY A 420 53.25 -19.30 -33.72
C GLY A 420 52.05 -19.44 -32.77
N ASN A 421 51.05 -20.21 -33.17
CA ASN A 421 49.85 -20.56 -32.38
C ASN A 421 48.96 -19.38 -31.91
N PHE A 422 49.05 -18.19 -32.52
CA PHE A 422 48.23 -17.01 -32.19
C PHE A 422 46.74 -17.32 -32.04
N LYS A 423 46.12 -17.95 -33.05
CA LYS A 423 44.69 -18.28 -33.05
C LYS A 423 44.29 -19.18 -31.86
N LYS A 424 45.15 -20.13 -31.49
CA LYS A 424 44.93 -21.04 -30.36
C LYS A 424 45.08 -20.32 -29.02
N ASN A 425 46.13 -19.50 -28.88
CA ASN A 425 46.40 -18.75 -27.66
C ASN A 425 45.35 -17.67 -27.39
N ALA A 426 44.96 -16.91 -28.42
CA ALA A 426 43.89 -15.92 -28.35
C ALA A 426 42.55 -16.60 -28.00
N GLY A 427 42.21 -17.72 -28.65
CA GLY A 427 41.01 -18.49 -28.33
C GLY A 427 40.97 -19.00 -26.89
N ASN A 428 42.11 -19.44 -26.35
CA ASN A 428 42.22 -19.86 -24.95
C ASN A 428 42.09 -18.67 -23.98
N LEU A 429 42.65 -17.51 -24.32
CA LEU A 429 42.52 -16.29 -23.52
C LEU A 429 41.06 -15.82 -23.45
N VAL A 430 40.33 -15.81 -24.58
CA VAL A 430 38.89 -15.49 -24.62
C VAL A 430 38.11 -16.42 -23.70
N LYS A 431 38.30 -17.74 -23.81
CA LYS A 431 37.62 -18.72 -22.94
C LYS A 431 37.90 -18.49 -21.46
N ARG A 432 39.14 -18.13 -21.11
CA ARG A 432 39.52 -17.82 -19.73
C ARG A 432 38.80 -16.57 -19.23
N LYS A 433 38.82 -15.48 -19.99
CA LYS A 433 38.16 -14.22 -19.62
C LYS A 433 36.65 -14.33 -19.53
N VAL A 434 36.01 -15.11 -20.41
CA VAL A 434 34.58 -15.42 -20.30
C VAL A 434 34.29 -16.18 -19.00
N LYS A 435 35.13 -17.16 -18.62
CA LYS A 435 35.00 -17.88 -17.35
C LYS A 435 35.22 -16.99 -16.12
N ASP A 436 36.16 -16.04 -16.19
CA ASP A 436 36.40 -15.07 -15.13
C ASP A 436 35.20 -14.12 -14.99
N PHE A 437 34.64 -13.65 -16.12
CA PHE A 437 33.44 -12.83 -16.12
C PHE A 437 32.21 -13.58 -15.59
N GLN A 438 32.04 -14.86 -15.91
CA GLN A 438 30.98 -15.69 -15.34
C GLN A 438 31.01 -15.68 -13.80
N LYS A 439 32.20 -15.83 -13.19
CA LYS A 439 32.35 -15.73 -11.72
C LYS A 439 32.00 -14.34 -11.19
N CYS A 440 32.22 -13.28 -11.97
CA CYS A 440 31.82 -11.93 -11.59
C CYS A 440 30.30 -11.75 -11.66
N LEU A 441 29.63 -12.33 -12.66
CA LEU A 441 28.18 -12.30 -12.80
C LEU A 441 27.47 -13.00 -11.64
N GLU A 442 28.02 -14.12 -11.15
CA GLU A 442 27.50 -14.80 -9.95
C GLU A 442 27.45 -13.86 -8.72
N LYS A 443 28.40 -12.94 -8.60
CA LYS A 443 28.47 -11.97 -7.48
C LYS A 443 27.48 -10.80 -7.60
N CYS A 444 26.92 -10.55 -8.79
CA CYS A 444 25.93 -9.50 -9.00
C CYS A 444 24.53 -10.04 -9.32
N ARG A 445 24.27 -11.29 -8.96
CA ARG A 445 22.97 -11.92 -9.18
C ARG A 445 21.88 -11.26 -8.33
N VAL A 446 20.74 -11.04 -8.96
CA VAL A 446 19.53 -10.43 -8.36
C VAL A 446 18.47 -11.51 -8.12
N PRO A 447 17.69 -11.44 -7.03
CA PRO A 447 16.58 -12.37 -6.79
C PRO A 447 15.52 -12.32 -7.90
N GLY A 448 15.02 -13.49 -8.32
CA GLY A 448 14.00 -13.61 -9.37
C GLY A 448 14.54 -13.50 -10.82
N MET A 449 15.83 -13.25 -11.00
CA MET A 449 16.48 -13.13 -12.30
C MET A 449 16.45 -14.44 -13.09
N LEU A 450 16.10 -14.36 -14.39
CA LEU A 450 16.12 -15.49 -15.32
C LEU A 450 17.56 -15.85 -15.72
N LYS A 451 17.80 -17.15 -15.97
CA LYS A 451 19.12 -17.62 -16.43
C LYS A 451 19.51 -17.06 -17.80
N GLU A 452 18.54 -16.72 -18.63
CA GLU A 452 18.76 -16.16 -19.97
C GLU A 452 19.46 -14.80 -19.93
N GLU A 453 19.21 -13.98 -18.91
CA GLU A 453 19.87 -12.67 -18.78
C GLU A 453 21.39 -12.84 -18.59
N GLU A 454 21.79 -13.78 -17.74
CA GLU A 454 23.20 -14.08 -17.51
C GLU A 454 23.87 -14.66 -18.76
N LEU A 455 23.14 -15.49 -19.52
CA LEU A 455 23.62 -16.04 -20.78
C LEU A 455 23.83 -14.94 -21.83
N ASN A 456 22.91 -13.98 -21.91
CA ASN A 456 23.02 -12.84 -22.83
C ASN A 456 24.24 -11.96 -22.49
N ASP A 457 24.47 -11.67 -21.21
CA ASP A 457 25.64 -10.92 -20.75
C ASP A 457 26.96 -11.62 -21.12
N LEU A 458 27.01 -12.95 -20.97
CA LEU A 458 28.18 -13.77 -21.33
C LEU A 458 28.43 -13.77 -22.84
N GLN A 459 27.38 -13.97 -23.64
CA GLN A 459 27.47 -13.98 -25.09
C GLN A 459 27.92 -12.63 -25.64
N ASP A 460 27.44 -11.52 -25.07
CA ASP A 460 27.82 -10.17 -25.52
C ASP A 460 29.29 -9.86 -25.24
N LEU A 461 29.82 -10.24 -24.07
CA LEU A 461 31.24 -10.13 -23.78
C LEU A 461 32.07 -11.03 -24.71
N GLU A 462 31.68 -12.29 -24.88
CA GLU A 462 32.40 -13.24 -25.72
C GLU A 462 32.50 -12.73 -27.17
N ARG A 463 31.40 -12.19 -27.70
CA ARG A 463 31.36 -11.55 -29.01
C ARG A 463 32.34 -10.39 -29.09
N THR A 464 32.31 -9.48 -28.10
CA THR A 464 33.21 -8.32 -28.05
C THR A 464 34.68 -8.73 -28.06
N LEU A 465 35.05 -9.73 -27.27
CA LEU A 465 36.42 -10.24 -27.20
C LEU A 465 36.85 -10.89 -28.53
N ARG A 466 35.95 -11.66 -29.17
CA ARG A 466 36.22 -12.27 -30.47
C ARG A 466 36.39 -11.24 -31.57
N ASP A 467 35.58 -10.19 -31.56
CA ASP A 467 35.66 -9.09 -32.53
C ASP A 467 37.00 -8.36 -32.38
N GLN A 468 37.44 -8.05 -31.15
CA GLN A 468 38.75 -7.45 -30.89
C GLN A 468 39.92 -8.32 -31.39
N VAL A 469 39.83 -9.65 -31.23
CA VAL A 469 40.83 -10.58 -31.77
C VAL A 469 40.84 -10.56 -33.30
N GLN A 470 39.68 -10.53 -33.94
CA GLN A 470 39.58 -10.50 -35.41
C GLN A 470 40.11 -9.19 -35.98
N ASP A 471 39.73 -8.05 -35.41
CA ASP A 471 40.16 -6.73 -35.87
C ASP A 471 41.68 -6.58 -35.77
N ARG A 472 42.27 -6.97 -34.64
CA ARG A 472 43.73 -6.93 -34.43
C ARG A 472 44.47 -7.95 -35.30
N SER A 473 43.85 -9.10 -35.61
CA SER A 473 44.41 -10.07 -36.57
C SER A 473 44.46 -9.47 -37.99
N ARG A 474 43.39 -8.79 -38.42
CA ARG A 474 43.33 -8.09 -39.72
C ARG A 474 44.33 -6.94 -39.79
N GLU A 475 44.45 -6.14 -38.73
CA GLU A 475 45.47 -5.10 -38.64
C GLU A 475 46.89 -5.69 -38.74
N GLY A 476 47.16 -6.82 -38.08
CA GLY A 476 48.42 -7.54 -38.19
C GLY A 476 48.71 -8.01 -39.62
N GLU A 477 47.72 -8.56 -40.31
CA GLU A 477 47.82 -8.97 -41.73
C GLU A 477 48.06 -7.78 -42.67
N LEU A 478 47.43 -6.63 -42.41
CA LEU A 478 47.62 -5.38 -43.17
C LEU A 478 48.98 -4.72 -42.92
N MET A 479 49.50 -4.77 -41.69
CA MET A 479 50.81 -4.21 -41.34
C MET A 479 51.97 -5.08 -41.82
N PHE A 480 51.74 -6.37 -42.04
CA PHE A 480 52.72 -7.31 -42.61
C PHE A 480 52.13 -8.03 -43.84
N PRO A 481 51.94 -7.32 -44.97
CA PRO A 481 51.35 -7.88 -46.18
C PRO A 481 52.41 -8.66 -46.97
N MET A 482 52.94 -9.73 -46.38
CA MET A 482 53.69 -10.75 -47.12
C MET A 482 53.11 -12.08 -46.70
N GLY A 483 52.23 -12.60 -47.56
CA GLY A 483 51.60 -13.89 -47.38
C GLY A 483 52.64 -14.98 -47.17
N LEU A 484 52.68 -15.52 -45.96
CA LEU A 484 52.96 -16.94 -45.78
C LEU A 484 51.62 -17.64 -45.87
N SER A 485 51.16 -17.82 -47.12
CA SER A 485 50.17 -18.84 -47.40
C SER A 485 50.68 -20.16 -46.84
N SER A 486 49.78 -20.92 -46.22
CA SER A 486 50.03 -22.31 -45.89
C SER A 486 50.19 -23.10 -47.19
N GLY A 487 51.40 -23.14 -47.72
CA GLY A 487 51.82 -24.01 -48.80
C GLY A 487 52.94 -24.90 -48.28
N ASN A 488 52.69 -26.21 -48.23
CA ASN A 488 53.74 -27.21 -48.17
C ASN A 488 54.66 -27.02 -49.38
N THR A 489 55.76 -26.28 -49.22
CA THR A 489 56.88 -26.32 -50.16
C THR A 489 58.19 -26.21 -49.42
N SER A 490 58.93 -27.30 -49.47
CA SER A 490 60.34 -27.40 -49.12
C SER A 490 61.16 -26.42 -49.97
N TYR A 491 61.59 -25.29 -49.40
CA TYR A 491 62.69 -24.53 -49.97
C TYR A 491 63.66 -24.04 -48.88
N SER A 492 64.94 -24.23 -49.20
CA SER A 492 66.13 -24.01 -48.40
C SER A 492 66.16 -22.69 -47.63
N ARG A 493 66.54 -22.76 -46.34
CA ARG A 493 67.00 -21.63 -45.54
C ARG A 493 68.14 -20.89 -46.26
N ARG A 494 67.88 -19.69 -46.78
CA ARG A 494 68.91 -18.66 -46.92
C ARG A 494 68.81 -17.74 -45.71
N SER A 495 69.88 -17.73 -44.91
CA SER A 495 70.02 -16.86 -43.73
C SER A 495 69.87 -15.41 -44.15
N THR A 496 68.79 -14.75 -43.71
CA THR A 496 68.69 -13.29 -43.78
C THR A 496 69.73 -12.68 -42.85
N PRO A 497 70.41 -11.58 -43.25
CA PRO A 497 71.38 -10.94 -42.37
C PRO A 497 70.71 -10.44 -41.08
N TRP A 498 71.30 -10.76 -39.93
CA TRP A 498 70.78 -10.42 -38.59
C TRP A 498 70.39 -8.94 -38.40
N TRP A 499 71.05 -8.03 -39.10
CA TRP A 499 70.78 -6.60 -39.05
C TRP A 499 69.43 -6.20 -39.71
N LYS A 500 68.88 -7.01 -40.63
CA LYS A 500 67.56 -6.74 -41.22
C LYS A 500 66.43 -6.92 -40.21
N GLU A 501 66.47 -7.96 -39.38
CA GLU A 501 65.48 -8.14 -38.30
C GLU A 501 65.56 -7.00 -37.28
N LEU A 502 66.78 -6.53 -36.99
CA LEU A 502 67.02 -5.43 -36.06
C LEU A 502 66.49 -4.10 -36.61
N LEU A 503 66.66 -3.84 -37.91
CA LEU A 503 66.08 -2.67 -38.59
C LEU A 503 64.56 -2.73 -38.63
N ILE A 504 63.97 -3.89 -38.89
CA ILE A 504 62.50 -4.06 -38.89
C ILE A 504 61.95 -3.79 -37.48
N LYS A 505 62.58 -4.34 -36.43
CA LYS A 505 62.19 -4.08 -35.03
C LYS A 505 62.34 -2.60 -34.66
N ALA A 506 63.42 -1.95 -35.07
CA ALA A 506 63.62 -0.51 -34.85
C ALA A 506 62.56 0.33 -35.57
N PHE A 507 62.19 -0.06 -36.79
CA PHE A 507 61.16 0.61 -37.57
C PHE A 507 59.76 0.45 -36.96
N ILE A 508 59.42 -0.75 -36.47
CA ILE A 508 58.15 -1.00 -35.75
C ILE A 508 58.07 -0.17 -34.46
N LEU A 509 59.15 -0.15 -33.66
CA LEU A 509 59.23 0.67 -32.45
C LEU A 509 59.08 2.17 -32.75
N TYR A 510 59.64 2.63 -33.87
CA TYR A 510 59.52 4.02 -34.31
C TYR A 510 58.08 4.36 -34.74
N LEU A 511 57.40 3.47 -35.46
CA LEU A 511 55.99 3.66 -35.84
C LEU A 511 55.06 3.67 -34.62
N GLN A 512 55.28 2.76 -33.66
CA GLN A 512 54.54 2.73 -32.39
C GLN A 512 54.76 4.00 -31.56
N TYR A 513 55.99 4.53 -31.55
CA TYR A 513 56.31 5.81 -30.91
C TYR A 513 55.56 6.98 -31.57
N LEU A 514 55.51 7.04 -32.90
CA LEU A 514 54.77 8.07 -33.64
C LEU A 514 53.26 7.98 -33.38
N GLN A 515 52.68 6.79 -33.40
CA GLN A 515 51.26 6.57 -33.08
C GLN A 515 50.93 6.97 -31.64
N SER A 516 51.78 6.61 -30.65
CA SER A 516 51.58 7.04 -29.26
C SER A 516 51.67 8.56 -29.10
N LYS A 517 52.62 9.21 -29.77
CA LYS A 517 52.77 10.68 -29.75
C LYS A 517 51.59 11.40 -30.40
N ALA A 518 51.03 10.85 -31.47
CA ALA A 518 49.80 11.34 -32.09
C ALA A 518 48.61 11.20 -31.11
N ASN A 519 48.39 10.02 -30.54
CA ASN A 519 47.29 9.75 -29.60
C ASN A 519 47.35 10.62 -28.34
N LYS A 520 48.54 10.87 -27.78
CA LYS A 520 48.72 11.80 -26.65
C LYS A 520 48.34 13.23 -27.02
N ARG A 521 48.58 13.68 -28.25
CA ARG A 521 48.15 15.01 -28.74
C ARG A 521 46.63 15.07 -28.92
N THR A 522 46.01 14.02 -29.45
CA THR A 522 44.55 13.96 -29.63
C THR A 522 43.83 13.93 -28.28
N GLN A 523 44.34 13.16 -27.32
CA GLN A 523 43.77 13.15 -25.96
C GLN A 523 43.94 14.48 -25.22
N ARG A 524 45.10 15.16 -25.34
CA ARG A 524 45.27 16.52 -24.80
C ARG A 524 44.28 17.52 -25.40
N LYS A 525 44.02 17.45 -26.71
CA LYS A 525 43.00 18.28 -27.37
C LYS A 525 41.58 17.96 -26.89
N LYS A 526 41.26 16.68 -26.66
CA LYS A 526 39.96 16.27 -26.10
C LYS A 526 39.76 16.75 -24.66
N MET A 527 40.78 16.64 -23.81
CA MET A 527 40.74 17.20 -22.44
C MET A 527 40.57 18.72 -22.46
N GLN A 528 41.33 19.45 -23.27
CA GLN A 528 41.20 20.92 -23.39
C GLN A 528 39.83 21.35 -23.92
N ASN A 529 39.21 20.57 -24.81
CA ASN A 529 37.85 20.85 -25.25
C ASN A 529 36.80 20.49 -24.18
N GLN A 530 36.98 19.43 -23.41
CA GLN A 530 36.09 19.13 -22.27
C GLN A 530 36.17 20.18 -21.17
N GLU A 531 37.36 20.71 -20.87
CA GLU A 531 37.55 21.82 -19.92
C GLU A 531 36.89 23.13 -20.38
N ARG A 532 36.72 23.34 -21.70
CA ARG A 532 36.00 24.51 -22.26
C ARG A 532 34.48 24.36 -22.29
N ILE A 533 33.96 23.13 -22.21
CA ILE A 533 32.53 22.80 -22.35
C ILE A 533 31.86 22.60 -20.98
N LEU A 534 32.64 22.42 -19.90
CA LEU A 534 32.11 22.42 -18.54
C LEU A 534 31.61 23.84 -18.18
N PRO A 535 30.37 24.00 -17.66
CA PRO A 535 29.95 25.27 -17.11
C PRO A 535 30.90 25.65 -15.97
N LYS A 536 31.35 26.92 -15.94
CA LYS A 536 32.08 27.44 -14.78
C LYS A 536 31.20 27.19 -13.57
N GLY A 537 31.69 26.35 -12.65
CA GLY A 537 31.03 26.12 -11.36
C GLY A 537 30.86 27.44 -10.61
N PRO A 538 30.06 27.46 -9.52
CA PRO A 538 29.81 28.67 -8.78
C PRO A 538 31.15 29.29 -8.35
N THR A 539 31.43 30.50 -8.83
CA THR A 539 32.37 31.39 -8.16
C THR A 539 31.78 31.66 -6.79
N PHE A 540 32.54 31.30 -5.75
CA PHE A 540 32.21 31.48 -4.34
C PHE A 540 31.56 32.83 -4.04
#